data_AF-A0A4Q7MN93-F1
#
_entry.id   AF-A0A4Q7MN93-F1
#
_cell.length_a   1.000
_cell.length_b   1.000
_cell.length_c   1.000
_cell.angle_alpha   90.00
_cell.angle_beta   90.00
_cell.angle_gamma   90.00
#
_symmetry.space_group_name_H-M   'P 1'
#
loop_
_entity.id
_entity.type
_entity.pdbx_description
1 polymer ?
#
loop_
_entity_poly.entity_id
_entity_poly.type
_entity_poly.pdbx_seq_one_letter_code
_entity_poly.pdbx_strand_id
1 'polypeptide(L)' 'MDDLTGSASERLAQLRSADVGGDAAWLERQLRSALEAWQNSEDDLSRLREAQEDF' A
#
# COMPACT_ATOMS: atom_id res chain seq x y z
N MET A 1 -3.72 -18.14 -1.20
CA MET A 1 -3.43 -17.05 -2.15
C MET A 1 -2.31 -16.22 -1.54
N ASP A 2 -1.23 -15.96 -2.28
CA ASP A 2 -0.05 -15.25 -1.75
C ASP A 2 -0.32 -13.74 -1.64
N ASP A 3 0.36 -13.05 -0.70
CA ASP A 3 0.27 -11.59 -0.56
C ASP A 3 0.96 -10.87 -1.73
N LEU A 4 0.52 -9.64 -2.03
CA LEU A 4 1.08 -8.82 -3.11
C LEU A 4 2.46 -8.30 -2.72
N THR A 5 3.47 -8.57 -3.54
CA THR A 5 4.86 -8.19 -3.26
C THR A 5 5.47 -7.35 -4.39
N GLY A 6 6.63 -6.74 -4.11
CA GLY A 6 7.34 -5.88 -5.07
C GLY A 6 6.88 -4.43 -5.08
N SER A 7 7.18 -3.74 -6.17
CA SER A 7 6.79 -2.35 -6.46
C SER A 7 5.28 -2.20 -6.68
N ALA A 8 4.77 -0.97 -6.62
CA ALA A 8 3.36 -0.68 -6.87
C ALA A 8 2.87 -1.21 -8.23
N SER A 9 3.70 -1.10 -9.27
CA SER A 9 3.40 -1.61 -10.61
C SER A 9 3.32 -3.14 -10.65
N GLU A 10 4.21 -3.84 -9.95
CA GLU A 10 4.21 -5.31 -9.85
C GLU A 10 2.99 -5.81 -9.07
N ARG A 11 2.62 -5.14 -7.97
CA ARG A 11 1.43 -5.46 -7.18
C ARG A 11 0.14 -5.24 -7.99
N LEU A 12 0.08 -4.19 -8.81
CA LEU A 12 -1.05 -3.96 -9.72
C LEU A 12 -1.15 -5.03 -10.81
N ALA A 13 0.00 -5.49 -11.36
CA ALA A 13 0.01 -6.58 -12.33
C ALA A 13 -0.46 -7.90 -11.71
N GLN A 14 0.00 -8.21 -10.48
CA GLN A 14 -0.46 -9.34 -9.69
C GLN A 14 -1.96 -9.25 -9.39
N LEU A 15 -2.48 -8.08 -8.98
CA LEU A 15 -3.90 -7.87 -8.72
C LEU A 15 -4.76 -8.05 -9.98
N ARG A 16 -4.28 -7.61 -11.15
CA ARG A 16 -4.98 -7.83 -12.43
C ARG A 16 -4.97 -9.30 -12.87
N SER A 17 -3.94 -10.04 -12.45
CA SER A 17 -3.78 -11.46 -12.75
C SER A 17 -4.49 -12.35 -11.71
N ALA A 18 -4.78 -11.80 -10.53
CA ALA A 18 -5.57 -12.44 -9.50
C ALA A 18 -7.02 -12.56 -10.00
N ASP A 19 -7.45 -13.80 -10.25
CA ASP A 19 -8.82 -14.09 -10.65
C ASP A 19 -9.77 -13.60 -9.54
N VAL A 20 -10.77 -12.78 -9.89
CA VAL A 20 -11.63 -12.02 -8.94
C VAL A 20 -12.72 -12.92 -8.32
N GLY A 21 -12.42 -14.22 -8.17
CA GLY A 21 -13.40 -15.27 -8.00
C GLY A 21 -13.54 -15.88 -6.60
N GLY A 22 -12.83 -15.47 -5.55
CA GLY A 22 -12.97 -16.24 -4.30
C GLY A 22 -12.52 -15.70 -2.96
N ASP A 23 -11.73 -14.64 -2.85
CA ASP A 23 -11.17 -14.27 -1.54
C ASP A 23 -11.23 -12.77 -1.26
N ALA A 24 -12.42 -12.32 -0.86
CA ALA A 24 -12.67 -10.94 -0.44
C ALA A 24 -11.84 -10.56 0.80
N ALA A 25 -11.57 -11.51 1.70
CA ALA A 25 -10.76 -11.28 2.89
C ALA A 25 -9.28 -11.07 2.53
N TRP A 26 -8.75 -11.81 1.56
CA TRP A 26 -7.42 -11.57 1.01
C TRP A 26 -7.32 -10.17 0.39
N LEU A 27 -8.30 -9.77 -0.44
CA LEU A 27 -8.30 -8.44 -1.05
C LEU A 27 -8.38 -7.32 -0.01
N GLU A 28 -9.23 -7.47 1.00
CA GLU A 28 -9.31 -6.52 2.11
C GLU A 28 -7.96 -6.37 2.81
N ARG A 29 -7.26 -7.49 3.07
CA ARG A 29 -5.93 -7.47 3.70
C ARG A 29 -4.91 -6.71 2.84
N GLN A 30 -4.93 -6.91 1.52
CA GLN A 30 -4.02 -6.18 0.62
C GLN A 30 -4.31 -4.68 0.61
N LEU A 31 -5.60 -4.29 0.56
CA LEU A 31 -6.01 -2.89 0.57
C LEU A 31 -5.65 -2.19 1.88
N ARG A 32 -5.89 -2.86 3.02
CA ARG A 32 -5.52 -2.36 4.34
C ARG A 32 -4.01 -2.10 4.43
N SER A 33 -3.20 -3.08 4.04
CA SER A 33 -1.76 -2.93 4.05
C SER A 33 -1.27 -1.79 3.13
N ALA A 34 -1.89 -1.62 1.96
CA ALA A 34 -1.56 -0.53 1.05
C ALA A 34 -1.90 0.85 1.64
N LEU A 35 -3.06 0.98 2.31
CA LEU A 35 -3.48 2.22 2.95
C LEU A 35 -2.60 2.58 4.15
N GLU A 36 -2.24 1.60 4.99
CA GLU A 36 -1.33 1.81 6.12
C GLU A 36 0.06 2.27 5.64
N ALA A 37 0.59 1.65 4.59
CA ALA A 37 1.88 2.05 4.01
C ALA A 37 1.84 3.48 3.42
N TRP A 38 0.73 3.86 2.79
CA TRP A 38 0.55 5.22 2.28
C TRP A 38 0.46 6.24 3.42
N GLN A 39 -0.34 5.98 4.45
CA GLN A 39 -0.45 6.86 5.62
C GLN A 39 0.91 7.09 6.29
N ASN A 40 1.70 6.03 6.50
CA ASN A 40 3.04 6.16 7.07
C ASN A 40 3.96 7.05 6.22
N SER A 41 3.83 6.96 4.88
CA SER A 41 4.62 7.79 3.97
C SER A 41 4.21 9.27 4.04
N GLU A 42 2.91 9.56 4.12
CA GLU A 42 2.41 10.92 4.30
C GLU A 42 2.84 11.49 5.66
N ASP A 43 2.75 10.70 6.73
CA ASP A 43 3.18 11.12 8.07
C ASP A 43 4.69 11.47 8.09
N ASP A 44 5.51 10.67 7.41
CA ASP A 44 6.94 10.93 7.30
C ASP A 44 7.25 12.20 6.47
N LEU A 45 6.49 12.44 5.40
CA LEU A 45 6.60 13.69 4.63
C LEU A 45 6.16 14.91 5.44
N SER A 46 5.07 14.80 6.20
CA SER A 46 4.60 15.85 7.10
C SER A 46 5.66 16.19 8.16
N ARG A 47 6.24 15.18 8.82
CA ARG A 47 7.34 15.38 9.79
C ARG A 47 8.56 16.04 9.15
N LEU A 48 8.93 15.65 7.94
CA LEU A 48 10.07 16.24 7.23
C LEU A 48 9.82 17.72 6.94
N ARG A 49 8.59 18.08 6.56
CA ARG A 49 8.20 19.46 6.28
C ARG A 49 8.20 20.31 7.55
N GLU A 50 7.63 19.82 8.65
CA GLU A 50 7.65 20.50 9.94
C GLU A 50 9.09 20.78 10.40
N ALA A 51 9.97 19.78 10.29
CA ALA A 51 11.39 19.93 10.64
C ALA A 51 12.14 20.95 9.77
N GLN A 52 11.68 21.19 8.53
CA GLN A 52 12.26 22.19 7.63
C GLN A 52 11.71 23.60 7.91
N GLU A 53 10.47 23.72 8.41
CA GLU A 53 9.83 25.00 8.75
C GLU A 53 10.33 25.56 10.11
N ASP A 54 10.90 24.72 10.98
CA ASP A 54 11.52 25.11 12.26
C ASP A 54 12.96 25.67 12.14
N PHE A 55 13.54 25.73 10.93
CA PHE A 55 14.89 26.25 10.64
C PHE A 55 14.84 27.59 9.88
#